data_AF-A0A1E3XGA7-F1
#
_entry.id   AF-A0A1E3XGA7-F1
#
_cell.length_a   1.000
_cell.length_b   1.000
_cell.length_c   1.000
_cell.angle_alpha   90.00
_cell.angle_beta   90.00
_cell.angle_gamma   90.00
#
_symmetry.space_group_name_H-M   'P 1'
#
loop_
_entity.id
_entity.type
_entity.pdbx_description
1 polymer ?
#
loop_
_entity_poly.entity_id
_entity_poly.type
_entity_poly.pdbx_seq_one_letter_code
_entity_poly.pdbx_strand_id
1 'polypeptide(L)'
;MSMGYEDVIENHRAILVEAGATNVSAYIDKLCSNHNNNDVFADLLFEGRSALMFLKNGFLVEMQESPDINIGFAGYQLYAEVKHFRLKEQDRIDQVNMEAFQDELIPYGDTVPSEVVAAWDQVVQVAKRKIKQYHKNAPYILVIGSSSPNCIDDSIIRTAINIITEKISNGSWPQLKKLSGILLISPEYNIGGKRNVYFYYAHTVGNPLTQTIIEKLSSIQIG
;
A
#
# COMPACT_ATOMS: atom_id res chain seq x y z
N MET A 1 24.52 12.27 -15.23
CA MET A 1 23.45 13.21 -15.60
C MET A 1 22.22 12.81 -14.80
N SER A 2 21.59 13.73 -14.08
CA SER A 2 20.31 13.48 -13.43
C SER A 2 19.26 13.27 -14.52
N MET A 3 18.52 12.17 -14.46
CA MET A 3 17.38 11.91 -15.33
C MET A 3 16.30 12.99 -15.07
N GLY A 4 15.76 13.60 -16.12
CA GLY A 4 14.70 14.61 -15.98
C GLY A 4 13.39 13.97 -15.51
N TYR A 5 12.47 14.76 -14.96
CA TYR A 5 11.13 14.24 -14.59
C TYR A 5 10.38 13.71 -15.82
N GLU A 6 10.60 14.31 -17.00
CA GLU A 6 10.05 13.85 -18.28
C GLU A 6 10.54 12.43 -18.62
N ASP A 7 11.84 12.17 -18.47
CA ASP A 7 12.43 10.84 -18.68
C ASP A 7 11.84 9.81 -17.70
N VAL A 8 11.65 10.20 -16.43
CA VAL A 8 11.04 9.34 -15.42
C VAL A 8 9.60 8.99 -15.78
N ILE A 9 8.80 9.98 -16.17
CA ILE A 9 7.39 9.79 -16.53
C ILE A 9 7.27 8.93 -17.78
N GLU A 10 8.05 9.20 -18.84
CA GLU A 10 7.95 8.43 -20.09
C GLU A 10 8.44 6.99 -19.89
N ASN A 11 9.52 6.79 -19.13
CA ASN A 11 9.95 5.44 -18.77
C ASN A 11 8.86 4.71 -17.97
N HIS A 12 8.20 5.38 -17.03
CA HIS A 12 7.12 4.78 -16.24
C HIS A 12 5.90 4.42 -17.10
N ARG A 13 5.53 5.31 -18.04
CA ARG A 13 4.50 5.06 -19.05
C ARG A 13 4.82 3.83 -19.88
N ALA A 14 6.02 3.77 -20.44
CA ALA A 14 6.46 2.68 -21.32
C ALA A 14 6.37 1.34 -20.59
N ILE A 15 6.89 1.24 -19.37
CA ILE A 15 6.88 0.01 -18.57
C ILE A 15 5.44 -0.43 -18.23
N LEU A 16 4.54 0.49 -17.89
CA LEU A 16 3.13 0.17 -17.60
C LEU A 16 2.39 -0.35 -18.84
N VAL A 17 2.59 0.30 -19.99
CA VAL A 17 1.97 -0.11 -21.26
C VAL A 17 2.52 -1.46 -21.70
N GLU A 18 3.84 -1.65 -21.64
CA GLU A 18 4.49 -2.92 -21.99
C GLU A 18 4.02 -4.07 -21.09
N ALA A 19 3.83 -3.80 -19.80
CA ALA A 19 3.29 -4.77 -18.84
C ALA A 19 1.79 -5.07 -19.05
N GLY A 20 1.09 -4.32 -19.91
CA GLY A 20 -0.31 -4.56 -20.25
C GLY A 20 -1.33 -3.81 -19.41
N ALA A 21 -0.94 -2.73 -18.71
CA ALA A 21 -1.87 -1.86 -18.01
C ALA A 21 -2.84 -1.17 -18.99
N THR A 22 -4.10 -1.02 -18.62
CA THR A 22 -5.07 -0.19 -19.35
C THR A 22 -5.27 1.17 -18.68
N ASN A 23 -5.81 2.13 -19.44
CA ASN A 23 -6.07 3.51 -19.01
C ASN A 23 -4.83 4.27 -18.48
N VAL A 24 -3.65 3.95 -19.00
CA VAL A 24 -2.38 4.58 -18.58
C VAL A 24 -2.33 6.07 -18.89
N SER A 25 -2.96 6.53 -19.99
CA SER A 25 -2.90 7.95 -20.40
C SER A 25 -3.41 8.91 -19.33
N ALA A 26 -4.58 8.63 -18.74
CA ALA A 26 -5.17 9.47 -17.70
C ALA A 26 -4.28 9.53 -16.44
N TYR A 27 -3.63 8.41 -16.10
CA TYR A 27 -2.67 8.36 -15.01
C TYR A 27 -1.39 9.17 -15.32
N ILE A 28 -0.89 9.14 -16.55
CA ILE A 28 0.26 9.95 -16.96
C ILE A 28 -0.08 11.44 -16.93
N ASP A 29 -1.28 11.84 -17.38
CA ASP A 29 -1.73 13.23 -17.28
C ASP A 29 -1.76 13.72 -15.82
N LYS A 30 -2.20 12.85 -14.88
CA LYS A 30 -2.17 13.10 -13.43
C LYS A 30 -0.73 13.28 -12.93
N LEU A 31 0.22 12.43 -13.36
CA LEU A 31 1.65 12.57 -13.03
C LEU A 31 2.25 13.87 -13.55
N CYS A 32 2.06 14.16 -14.84
CA CYS A 32 2.54 15.38 -15.48
C CYS A 32 2.00 16.64 -14.78
N SER A 33 0.72 16.64 -14.41
CA SER A 33 0.10 17.78 -13.72
C SER A 33 0.67 18.03 -12.32
N ASN A 34 1.28 17.02 -11.69
CA ASN A 34 1.78 17.07 -10.31
C ASN A 34 3.31 17.01 -10.20
N HIS A 35 4.06 17.07 -11.30
CA HIS A 35 5.53 16.93 -11.30
C HIS A 35 6.26 17.97 -10.41
N ASN A 36 5.69 19.18 -10.26
CA ASN A 36 6.27 20.23 -9.42
C ASN A 36 6.00 20.02 -7.92
N ASN A 37 5.13 19.08 -7.55
CA ASN A 37 4.85 18.72 -6.18
C ASN A 37 5.49 17.36 -5.89
N ASN A 38 6.77 17.38 -5.46
CA ASN A 38 7.58 16.17 -5.22
C ASN A 38 6.86 15.11 -4.38
N ASP A 39 6.11 15.58 -3.38
CA ASP A 39 5.36 14.76 -2.45
C ASP A 39 4.23 14.00 -3.14
N VAL A 40 3.37 14.72 -3.85
CA VAL A 40 2.28 14.11 -4.62
C VAL A 40 2.85 13.26 -5.76
N PHE A 41 3.88 13.73 -6.45
CA PHE A 41 4.55 13.00 -7.51
C PHE A 41 5.10 11.66 -7.03
N ALA A 42 5.74 11.61 -5.86
CA ALA A 42 6.24 10.37 -5.28
C ALA A 42 5.10 9.39 -4.93
N ASP A 43 3.98 9.87 -4.40
CA ASP A 43 2.81 9.04 -4.11
C ASP A 43 2.19 8.48 -5.41
N LEU A 44 2.08 9.29 -6.47
CA LEU A 44 1.60 8.84 -7.77
C LEU A 44 2.53 7.81 -8.42
N LEU A 45 3.85 7.99 -8.33
CA LEU A 45 4.79 6.98 -8.78
C LEU A 45 4.64 5.67 -7.98
N PHE A 46 4.26 5.76 -6.71
CA PHE A 46 4.00 4.58 -5.89
C PHE A 46 2.70 3.85 -6.32
N GLU A 47 1.66 4.58 -6.76
CA GLU A 47 0.47 4.00 -7.40
C GLU A 47 0.87 3.15 -8.63
N GLY A 48 1.68 3.71 -9.54
CA GLY A 48 2.11 3.00 -10.75
C GLY A 48 3.05 1.82 -10.45
N ARG A 49 3.93 1.92 -9.46
CA ARG A 49 4.74 0.77 -8.98
C ARG A 49 3.86 -0.35 -8.42
N SER A 50 2.81 -0.01 -7.70
CA SER A 50 1.85 -0.99 -7.18
C SER A 50 1.08 -1.68 -8.31
N ALA A 51 0.68 -0.94 -9.35
CA ALA A 51 0.10 -1.50 -10.56
C ALA A 51 1.06 -2.48 -11.28
N LEU A 52 2.32 -2.10 -11.45
CA LEU A 52 3.35 -2.97 -12.03
C LEU A 52 3.56 -4.26 -11.22
N MET A 53 3.53 -4.17 -9.89
CA MET A 53 3.60 -5.36 -9.03
C MET A 53 2.46 -6.33 -9.35
N PHE A 54 1.22 -5.87 -9.46
CA PHE A 54 0.10 -6.73 -9.84
C PHE A 54 0.27 -7.32 -11.26
N LEU A 55 0.63 -6.50 -12.24
CA LEU A 55 0.84 -6.97 -13.63
C LEU A 55 1.91 -8.07 -13.72
N LYS A 56 3.07 -7.85 -13.10
CA LYS A 56 4.17 -8.84 -13.04
C LYS A 56 3.77 -10.14 -12.35
N ASN A 57 2.76 -10.09 -11.50
CA ASN A 57 2.20 -11.26 -10.82
C ASN A 57 0.99 -11.85 -11.54
N GLY A 58 0.71 -11.47 -12.80
CA GLY A 58 -0.31 -12.09 -13.65
C GLY A 58 -1.74 -11.61 -13.38
N PHE A 59 -1.89 -10.45 -12.75
CA PHE A 59 -3.18 -9.76 -12.67
C PHE A 59 -3.38 -8.90 -13.92
N LEU A 60 -4.64 -8.67 -14.28
CA LEU A 60 -5.04 -7.59 -15.18
C LEU A 60 -5.15 -6.31 -14.36
N VAL A 61 -4.65 -5.20 -14.88
CA VAL A 61 -4.66 -3.91 -14.17
C VAL A 61 -5.18 -2.81 -15.08
N GLU A 62 -6.12 -2.04 -14.54
CA GLU A 62 -6.59 -0.79 -15.11
C GLU A 62 -6.32 0.34 -14.11
N MET A 63 -5.63 1.38 -14.56
CA MET A 63 -5.40 2.60 -13.78
C MET A 63 -6.69 3.43 -13.75
N GLN A 64 -7.03 4.06 -12.62
CA GLN A 64 -8.21 4.93 -12.54
C GLN A 64 -8.07 5.98 -11.45
N GLU A 65 -9.05 6.88 -11.31
CA GLU A 65 -8.98 7.99 -10.35
C GLU A 65 -9.31 7.57 -8.92
N SER A 66 -10.32 6.71 -8.72
CA SER A 66 -10.68 6.22 -7.39
C SER A 66 -11.60 4.99 -7.42
N PRO A 67 -11.27 3.90 -6.69
CA PRO A 67 -9.98 3.65 -6.04
C PRO A 67 -8.83 3.55 -7.05
N ASP A 68 -7.60 3.85 -6.68
CA ASP A 68 -6.49 4.06 -7.63
C ASP A 68 -6.31 2.95 -8.71
N ILE A 69 -6.60 1.68 -8.38
CA ILE A 69 -6.36 0.54 -9.27
C ILE A 69 -7.57 -0.40 -9.31
N ASN A 70 -7.99 -0.78 -10.52
CA ASN A 70 -8.91 -1.89 -10.78
C ASN A 70 -8.11 -3.14 -11.16
N ILE A 71 -8.35 -4.26 -10.47
CA ILE A 71 -7.57 -5.48 -10.56
C ILE A 71 -8.47 -6.64 -11.00
N GLY A 72 -8.06 -7.35 -12.04
CA GLY A 72 -8.70 -8.58 -12.53
C GLY A 72 -7.82 -9.81 -12.35
N PHE A 73 -8.41 -10.94 -11.94
CA PHE A 73 -7.72 -12.23 -11.94
C PHE A 73 -8.71 -13.39 -12.03
N ALA A 74 -8.48 -14.32 -12.95
CA ALA A 74 -9.31 -15.52 -13.13
C ALA A 74 -10.83 -15.23 -13.21
N GLY A 75 -11.21 -14.14 -13.89
CA GLY A 75 -12.61 -13.69 -14.03
C GLY A 75 -13.18 -12.96 -12.80
N TYR A 76 -12.41 -12.83 -11.71
CA TYR A 76 -12.78 -12.01 -10.56
C TYR A 76 -12.22 -10.60 -10.68
N GLN A 77 -12.92 -9.66 -10.06
CA GLN A 77 -12.55 -8.26 -10.00
C GLN A 77 -12.48 -7.79 -8.54
N LEU A 78 -11.45 -7.00 -8.22
CA LEU A 78 -11.29 -6.30 -6.96
C LEU A 78 -10.65 -4.94 -7.20
N TYR A 79 -10.71 -4.06 -6.21
CA TYR A 79 -10.14 -2.73 -6.30
C TYR A 79 -9.09 -2.51 -5.23
N ALA A 80 -8.05 -1.74 -5.57
CA ALA A 80 -7.03 -1.32 -4.64
C ALA A 80 -6.96 0.19 -4.53
N GLU A 81 -6.94 0.67 -3.29
CA GLU A 81 -6.48 2.02 -2.98
C GLU A 81 -5.03 1.93 -2.51
N VAL A 82 -4.17 2.86 -2.92
CA VAL A 82 -2.77 2.87 -2.59
C VAL A 82 -2.46 3.94 -1.56
N LYS A 83 -1.69 3.59 -0.53
CA LYS A 83 -1.15 4.54 0.44
C LYS A 83 0.35 4.35 0.60
N HIS A 84 1.07 5.41 0.27
CA HIS A 84 2.48 5.55 0.57
C HIS A 84 2.67 6.30 1.90
N PHE A 85 3.34 5.66 2.86
CA PHE A 85 3.88 6.28 4.07
C PHE A 85 5.30 6.75 3.75
N ARG A 86 5.50 8.07 3.75
CA ARG A 86 6.78 8.68 3.43
C ARG A 86 7.72 8.64 4.63
N LEU A 87 9.01 8.69 4.36
CA LEU A 87 10.03 8.91 5.38
C LEU A 87 9.80 10.27 6.04
N LYS A 88 9.70 10.29 7.35
CA LYS A 88 9.57 11.49 8.16
C LYS A 88 10.89 11.76 8.90
N GLU A 89 11.01 12.94 9.50
CA GLU A 89 12.24 13.33 10.18
C GLU A 89 12.55 12.45 11.40
N GLN A 90 11.52 12.02 12.14
CA GLN A 90 11.71 11.10 13.27
C GLN A 90 12.27 9.74 12.82
N ASP A 91 11.85 9.24 11.65
CA ASP A 91 12.39 8.00 11.10
C ASP A 91 13.90 8.08 10.85
N ARG A 92 14.39 9.27 10.43
CA ARG A 92 15.82 9.52 10.22
C ARG A 92 16.58 9.56 11.54
N ILE A 93 16.00 10.18 12.57
CA ILE A 93 16.58 10.23 13.91
C ILE A 93 16.69 8.82 14.49
N ASP A 94 15.63 8.03 14.37
CA ASP A 94 15.59 6.66 14.87
C ASP A 94 16.59 5.76 14.13
N GLN A 95 16.73 5.93 12.80
CA GLN A 95 17.73 5.22 12.02
C GLN A 95 19.16 5.58 12.46
N VAL A 96 19.47 6.86 12.65
CA VAL A 96 20.80 7.30 13.13
C VAL A 96 21.09 6.73 14.53
N ASN A 97 20.10 6.69 15.41
CA ASN A 97 20.25 6.09 16.73
C ASN A 97 20.52 4.58 16.63
N MET A 98 19.77 3.85 15.78
CA MET A 98 20.00 2.42 15.54
C MET A 98 21.39 2.11 14.99
N GLU A 99 21.87 2.93 14.05
CA GLU A 99 23.21 2.77 13.49
C GLU A 99 24.31 3.08 14.52
N ALA A 100 24.04 3.95 15.50
CA ALA A 100 24.98 4.36 16.55
C ALA A 100 25.09 3.38 17.73
N PHE A 101 24.05 2.62 18.05
CA PHE A 101 24.02 1.69 19.19
C PHE A 101 23.68 0.26 18.75
N GLN A 102 24.56 -0.34 17.95
CA GLN A 102 24.34 -1.63 17.28
C GLN A 102 24.19 -2.84 18.22
N ASP A 103 24.72 -2.76 19.44
CA ASP A 103 24.72 -3.86 20.42
C ASP A 103 23.74 -3.66 21.59
N GLU A 104 22.90 -2.62 21.52
CA GLU A 104 21.96 -2.26 22.60
C GLU A 104 20.52 -2.22 22.09
N LEU A 105 19.58 -2.68 22.92
CA LEU A 105 18.16 -2.49 22.65
C LEU A 105 17.80 -1.02 22.92
N ILE A 106 17.78 -0.24 21.85
CA ILE A 106 17.35 1.16 21.88
C ILE A 106 15.83 1.20 21.71
N PRO A 107 15.09 1.88 22.60
CA PRO A 107 13.70 2.15 22.34
C PRO A 107 13.57 3.01 21.08
N TYR A 108 12.70 2.60 20.16
CA TYR A 108 12.25 3.48 19.08
C TYR A 108 11.74 4.78 19.69
N GLY A 109 12.03 5.91 19.03
CA GLY A 109 11.43 7.18 19.41
C GLY A 109 9.93 7.01 19.50
N ASP A 110 9.34 7.38 20.64
CA ASP A 110 7.89 7.48 20.72
C ASP A 110 7.48 8.51 19.66
N THR A 111 6.74 8.08 18.64
CA THR A 111 6.21 8.98 17.61
C THR A 111 4.94 9.68 18.12
N VAL A 112 4.38 9.29 19.26
CA VAL A 112 3.18 9.92 19.83
C VAL A 112 3.36 11.40 20.20
N PRO A 113 4.51 11.89 20.73
CA PRO A 113 4.73 13.31 20.99
C PRO A 113 4.75 14.19 19.72
N SER A 114 5.14 13.65 18.56
CA SER A 114 5.21 14.38 17.28
C SER A 114 4.03 14.10 16.34
N GLU A 115 3.42 12.91 16.44
CA GLU A 115 2.38 12.41 15.53
C GLU A 115 1.02 12.19 16.20
N VAL A 116 0.93 12.37 17.51
CA VAL A 116 -0.29 12.28 18.34
C VAL A 116 -0.93 10.88 18.37
N VAL A 117 -0.52 9.96 17.48
CA VAL A 117 -1.22 8.69 17.24
C VAL A 117 -0.25 7.57 16.80
N ALA A 118 -0.40 6.38 17.37
CA ALA A 118 0.40 5.19 17.04
C ALA A 118 0.29 4.78 15.55
N ALA A 119 1.36 4.18 15.00
CA ALA A 119 1.45 3.81 13.59
C ALA A 119 0.32 2.88 13.10
N TRP A 120 -0.10 1.90 13.91
CA TRP A 120 -1.24 1.05 13.57
C TRP A 120 -2.55 1.84 13.46
N ASP A 121 -2.74 2.88 14.27
CA ASP A 121 -3.94 3.71 14.20
C ASP A 121 -3.89 4.60 12.96
N GLN A 122 -2.71 5.04 12.52
CA GLN A 122 -2.59 5.73 11.23
C GLN A 122 -3.09 4.87 10.07
N VAL A 123 -2.77 3.57 10.06
CA VAL A 123 -3.29 2.60 9.09
C VAL A 123 -4.83 2.49 9.19
N VAL A 124 -5.36 2.40 10.42
CA VAL A 124 -6.82 2.37 10.66
C VAL A 124 -7.50 3.65 10.17
N GLN A 125 -6.94 4.82 10.44
CA GLN A 125 -7.49 6.09 9.98
C GLN A 125 -7.42 6.22 8.46
N VAL A 126 -6.39 5.69 7.79
CA VAL A 126 -6.35 5.60 6.33
C VAL A 126 -7.53 4.76 5.83
N ALA A 127 -7.71 3.55 6.36
CA ALA A 127 -8.84 2.68 5.97
C ALA A 127 -10.20 3.38 6.18
N LYS A 128 -10.38 4.07 7.31
CA LYS A 128 -11.60 4.84 7.60
C LYS A 128 -11.82 6.01 6.65
N ARG A 129 -10.77 6.73 6.23
CA ARG A 129 -10.90 7.85 5.28
C ARG A 129 -11.24 7.36 3.88
N LYS A 130 -10.57 6.31 3.43
CA LYS A 130 -10.66 5.78 2.06
C LYS A 130 -11.95 5.02 1.78
N ILE A 131 -12.70 4.64 2.82
CA ILE A 131 -13.97 3.93 2.68
C ILE A 131 -15.02 4.60 1.78
N LYS A 132 -14.97 5.94 1.67
CA LYS A 132 -15.90 6.71 0.83
C LYS A 132 -15.73 6.39 -0.65
N GLN A 133 -14.55 5.93 -1.04
CA GLN A 133 -14.22 5.54 -2.41
C GLN A 133 -14.66 4.10 -2.73
N TYR A 134 -15.11 3.34 -1.72
CA TYR A 134 -15.47 1.93 -1.91
C TYR A 134 -16.91 1.78 -2.43
N HIS A 135 -17.06 1.31 -3.67
CA HIS A 135 -18.35 0.90 -4.24
C HIS A 135 -18.97 -0.26 -3.45
N LYS A 136 -20.28 -0.44 -3.60
CA LYS A 136 -21.08 -1.28 -2.68
C LYS A 136 -20.83 -2.79 -2.85
N ASN A 137 -20.52 -3.26 -4.06
CA ASN A 137 -20.62 -4.67 -4.43
C ASN A 137 -19.30 -5.28 -4.92
N ALA A 138 -18.15 -4.77 -4.46
CA ALA A 138 -16.85 -5.31 -4.83
C ALA A 138 -15.95 -5.52 -3.60
N PRO A 139 -14.96 -6.43 -3.69
CA PRO A 139 -13.87 -6.52 -2.72
C PRO A 139 -12.90 -5.35 -2.86
N TYR A 140 -12.40 -4.84 -1.73
CA TYR A 140 -11.42 -3.75 -1.67
C TYR A 140 -10.20 -4.16 -0.88
N ILE A 141 -9.01 -3.86 -1.40
CA ILE A 141 -7.78 -3.97 -0.63
C ILE A 141 -7.14 -2.58 -0.48
N LEU A 142 -6.44 -2.38 0.63
CA LEU A 142 -5.57 -1.23 0.80
C LEU A 142 -4.13 -1.69 0.59
N VAL A 143 -3.46 -1.13 -0.40
CA VAL A 143 -2.03 -1.36 -0.65
C VAL A 143 -1.25 -0.33 0.12
N ILE A 144 -0.36 -0.77 1.00
CA ILE A 144 0.46 0.08 1.84
C ILE A 144 1.91 -0.15 1.48
N GLY A 145 2.64 0.92 1.19
CA GLY A 145 4.10 0.91 1.19
C GLY A 145 4.66 1.93 2.14
N SER A 146 5.86 1.65 2.63
CA SER A 146 6.62 2.57 3.47
C SER A 146 7.97 2.86 2.82
N SER A 147 8.32 4.13 2.74
CA SER A 147 9.71 4.56 2.46
C SER A 147 10.58 4.59 3.72
N SER A 148 10.00 4.34 4.91
CA SER A 148 10.72 4.18 6.16
C SER A 148 10.80 2.70 6.55
N PRO A 149 11.99 2.15 6.86
CA PRO A 149 12.11 0.82 7.45
C PRO A 149 11.42 0.72 8.82
N ASN A 150 11.26 1.85 9.51
CA ASN A 150 10.91 1.89 10.93
C ASN A 150 9.46 2.31 11.19
N CYS A 151 8.71 2.70 10.16
CA CYS A 151 7.38 3.31 10.33
C CYS A 151 6.24 2.29 10.28
N ILE A 152 6.22 1.45 9.25
CA ILE A 152 5.13 0.49 9.00
C ILE A 152 5.73 -0.86 8.60
N ASP A 153 5.70 -1.78 9.55
CA ASP A 153 6.13 -3.17 9.34
C ASP A 153 4.93 -4.14 9.31
N ASP A 154 5.24 -5.41 9.18
CA ASP A 154 4.29 -6.52 9.10
C ASP A 154 3.44 -6.66 10.39
N SER A 155 4.01 -6.36 11.55
CA SER A 155 3.35 -6.41 12.87
C SER A 155 2.33 -5.28 13.04
N ILE A 156 2.64 -4.09 12.52
CA ILE A 156 1.75 -2.92 12.52
C ILE A 156 0.51 -3.19 11.67
N ILE A 157 0.70 -3.77 10.48
CA ILE A 157 -0.41 -4.12 9.59
C ILE A 157 -1.29 -5.22 10.20
N ARG A 158 -0.69 -6.24 10.80
CA ARG A 158 -1.42 -7.29 11.52
C ARG A 158 -2.26 -6.71 12.66
N THR A 159 -1.67 -5.80 13.44
CA THR A 159 -2.36 -5.11 14.55
C THR A 159 -3.55 -4.29 14.04
N ALA A 160 -3.36 -3.52 12.96
CA ALA A 160 -4.43 -2.73 12.37
C ALA A 160 -5.59 -3.60 11.86
N ILE A 161 -5.31 -4.71 11.16
CA ILE A 161 -6.34 -5.66 10.69
C ILE A 161 -7.12 -6.27 11.85
N ASN A 162 -6.43 -6.68 12.92
CA ASN A 162 -7.08 -7.25 14.10
C ASN A 162 -8.04 -6.25 14.75
N ILE A 163 -7.61 -5.01 14.93
CA ILE A 163 -8.45 -3.94 15.49
C ILE A 163 -9.65 -3.66 14.59
N ILE A 164 -9.45 -3.56 13.27
CA ILE A 164 -10.55 -3.38 12.32
C ILE A 164 -11.55 -4.53 12.42
N THR A 165 -11.06 -5.77 12.45
CA THR A 165 -11.87 -6.99 12.54
C THR A 165 -12.70 -7.01 13.84
N GLU A 166 -12.09 -6.69 14.98
CA GLU A 166 -12.76 -6.59 16.28
C GLU A 166 -13.86 -5.52 16.25
N LYS A 167 -13.54 -4.32 15.75
CA LYS A 167 -14.48 -3.18 15.68
C LYS A 167 -15.60 -3.39 14.67
N ILE A 168 -15.38 -4.20 13.64
CA ILE A 168 -16.47 -4.65 12.75
C ILE A 168 -17.36 -5.65 13.50
N SER A 169 -16.77 -6.61 14.21
CA SER A 169 -17.48 -7.70 14.89
C SER A 169 -18.39 -7.20 16.01
N ASN A 170 -17.93 -6.20 16.78
CA ASN A 170 -18.71 -5.57 17.83
C ASN A 170 -19.67 -4.47 17.32
N GLY A 171 -19.74 -4.23 16.01
CA GLY A 171 -20.64 -3.26 15.41
C GLY A 171 -20.22 -1.80 15.52
N SER A 172 -19.00 -1.50 16.00
CA SER A 172 -18.51 -0.11 16.09
C SER A 172 -18.23 0.50 14.73
N TRP A 173 -17.61 -0.26 13.81
CA TRP A 173 -17.21 0.19 12.47
C TRP A 173 -17.79 -0.68 11.34
N PRO A 174 -19.12 -0.86 11.25
CA PRO A 174 -19.75 -1.76 10.28
C PRO A 174 -19.47 -1.37 8.82
N GLN A 175 -19.17 -0.10 8.57
CA GLN A 175 -18.82 0.41 7.24
C GLN A 175 -17.52 -0.24 6.71
N LEU A 176 -16.56 -0.57 7.59
CA LEU A 176 -15.27 -1.16 7.20
C LEU A 176 -15.38 -2.61 6.72
N LYS A 177 -16.57 -3.23 6.78
CA LYS A 177 -16.84 -4.54 6.15
C LYS A 177 -16.50 -4.57 4.66
N LYS A 178 -16.41 -3.43 3.98
CA LYS A 178 -16.00 -3.36 2.58
C LYS A 178 -14.51 -3.65 2.35
N LEU A 179 -13.66 -3.46 3.36
CA LEU A 179 -12.21 -3.70 3.26
C LEU A 179 -11.93 -5.20 3.39
N SER A 180 -11.58 -5.84 2.29
CA SER A 180 -11.23 -7.26 2.20
C SER A 180 -9.85 -7.60 2.76
N GLY A 181 -8.93 -6.65 2.81
CA GLY A 181 -7.61 -6.86 3.42
C GLY A 181 -6.64 -5.72 3.17
N ILE A 182 -5.45 -5.86 3.72
CA ILE A 182 -4.34 -4.92 3.54
C ILE A 182 -3.15 -5.68 2.95
N LEU A 183 -2.56 -5.13 1.88
CA LEU A 183 -1.35 -5.65 1.26
C LEU A 183 -0.19 -4.70 1.57
N LEU A 184 0.80 -5.18 2.31
CA LEU A 184 2.01 -4.44 2.65
C LEU A 184 3.11 -4.74 1.63
N ILE A 185 3.69 -3.69 1.07
CA ILE A 185 4.95 -3.71 0.31
C ILE A 185 6.03 -3.24 1.27
N SER A 186 6.79 -4.18 1.83
CA SER A 186 7.86 -3.89 2.80
C SER A 186 9.17 -3.59 2.07
N PRO A 187 9.90 -2.53 2.46
CA PRO A 187 11.26 -2.27 1.98
C PRO A 187 12.28 -3.27 2.53
N GLU A 188 11.95 -4.00 3.61
CA GLU A 188 12.89 -4.86 4.32
C GLU A 188 12.92 -6.31 3.81
N TYR A 189 14.15 -6.83 3.72
CA TYR A 189 14.45 -8.22 3.46
C TYR A 189 14.38 -8.98 4.79
N ASN A 190 13.35 -9.82 4.99
CA ASN A 190 13.27 -10.60 6.22
C ASN A 190 14.37 -11.68 6.23
N ILE A 191 15.14 -11.74 7.31
CA ILE A 191 16.26 -12.68 7.54
C ILE A 191 15.79 -14.16 7.44
N GLY A 192 14.48 -14.43 7.59
CA GLY A 192 13.88 -15.76 7.46
C GLY A 192 13.14 -16.07 6.15
N GLY A 193 13.01 -15.13 5.19
CA GLY A 193 12.20 -15.38 4.00
C GLY A 193 12.31 -14.33 2.90
N LYS A 194 12.48 -14.80 1.66
CA LYS A 194 12.56 -14.05 0.40
C LYS A 194 11.24 -13.34 0.02
N ARG A 195 10.57 -12.65 0.94
CA ARG A 195 9.29 -11.97 0.67
C ARG A 195 9.30 -10.54 1.20
N ASN A 196 8.95 -9.64 0.29
CA ASN A 196 8.85 -8.19 0.42
C ASN A 196 7.38 -7.72 0.25
N VAL A 197 6.43 -8.67 0.11
CA VAL A 197 5.00 -8.40 0.04
C VAL A 197 4.24 -9.34 0.97
N TYR A 198 3.33 -8.76 1.77
CA TYR A 198 2.53 -9.48 2.77
C TYR A 198 1.06 -9.11 2.63
N PHE A 199 0.19 -10.11 2.50
CA PHE A 199 -1.26 -9.90 2.45
C PHE A 199 -1.93 -10.34 3.75
N TYR A 200 -2.72 -9.45 4.33
CA TYR A 200 -3.48 -9.68 5.55
C TYR A 200 -4.98 -9.58 5.24
N TYR A 201 -5.64 -10.73 5.25
CA TYR A 201 -7.07 -10.84 4.97
C TYR A 201 -7.91 -10.40 6.17
N ALA A 202 -8.96 -9.62 5.91
CA ALA A 202 -9.97 -9.29 6.91
C ALA A 202 -11.08 -10.36 6.87
N HIS A 203 -11.28 -11.07 7.98
CA HIS A 203 -12.23 -12.20 8.01
C HIS A 203 -13.71 -11.78 8.11
N THR A 204 -13.98 -10.52 8.47
CA THR A 204 -15.33 -10.01 8.73
C THR A 204 -15.81 -9.04 7.65
N VAL A 205 -15.89 -9.54 6.42
CA VAL A 205 -16.09 -8.70 5.22
C VAL A 205 -17.45 -8.92 4.57
N GLY A 206 -18.03 -7.84 4.04
CA GLY A 206 -19.30 -7.85 3.34
C GLY A 206 -19.19 -8.46 1.93
N ASN A 207 -18.02 -8.31 1.30
CA ASN A 207 -17.69 -8.91 0.00
C ASN A 207 -16.40 -9.75 0.17
N PRO A 208 -16.52 -11.05 0.50
CA PRO A 208 -15.35 -11.89 0.73
C PRO A 208 -14.57 -12.14 -0.57
N LEU A 209 -13.24 -12.22 -0.43
CA LEU A 209 -12.39 -12.70 -1.51
C LEU A 209 -12.55 -14.21 -1.63
N THR A 210 -12.46 -14.72 -2.85
CA THR A 210 -12.37 -16.17 -3.06
C THR A 210 -11.01 -16.68 -2.59
N GLN A 211 -10.97 -17.96 -2.21
CA GLN A 211 -9.73 -18.62 -1.80
C GLN A 211 -8.61 -18.45 -2.84
N THR A 212 -8.96 -18.58 -4.12
CA THR A 212 -8.04 -18.37 -5.25
C THR A 212 -7.42 -16.97 -5.26
N ILE A 213 -8.21 -15.92 -4.97
CA ILE A 213 -7.68 -14.55 -4.91
C ILE A 213 -6.82 -14.35 -3.66
N ILE A 214 -7.22 -14.90 -2.51
CA ILE A 214 -6.44 -14.83 -1.26
C ILE A 214 -5.07 -15.49 -1.45
N GLU A 215 -5.03 -16.69 -2.01
CA GLU A 215 -3.80 -17.41 -2.31
C GLU A 215 -2.93 -16.64 -3.30
N LYS A 216 -3.55 -16.08 -4.34
CA LYS A 216 -2.84 -15.31 -5.34
C LYS A 216 -2.20 -14.06 -4.75
N LEU A 217 -2.96 -13.27 -3.98
CA LEU A 217 -2.44 -12.07 -3.28
C LEU A 217 -1.33 -12.43 -2.30
N SER A 218 -1.48 -13.54 -1.58
CA SER A 218 -0.48 -14.05 -0.62
C SER A 218 0.79 -14.61 -1.28
N SER A 219 0.74 -14.84 -2.60
CA SER A 219 1.86 -15.36 -3.41
C SER A 219 2.66 -14.26 -4.12
N ILE A 220 2.19 -13.00 -4.08
CA ILE A 220 2.83 -11.89 -4.77
C ILE A 220 4.28 -11.73 -4.30
N GLN A 221 5.18 -11.50 -5.25
CA GLN A 221 6.58 -11.17 -5.01
C GLN A 221 7.00 -9.98 -5.86
N ILE A 222 7.95 -9.19 -5.36
CA ILE A 222 8.62 -8.14 -6.13
C ILE A 222 10.04 -8.64 -6.42
N GLY A 223 10.28 -8.96 -7.68
CA GLY A 223 11.59 -9.32 -8.25
C GLY A 223 12.21 -8.18 -9.05
#